data_AF-A0A455W6Y8-F1
#
_entry.id   AF-A0A455W6Y8-F1
#
_cell.length_a   1.000
_cell.length_b   1.000
_cell.length_c   1.000
_cell.angle_alpha   90.00
_cell.angle_beta   90.00
_cell.angle_gamma   90.00
#
_symmetry.space_group_name_H-M   'P 1'
#
loop_
_entity.id
_entity.type
_entity.pdbx_description
1 polymer ?
#
loop_
_entity_poly.entity_id
_entity_poly.type
_entity_poly.pdbx_seq_one_letter_code
_entity_poly.pdbx_strand_id
1 'polypeptide(L)' 'MLGFLKGDPKKKLQKAYEDKLAKALHAQRNGDLRSHGTLMEEAEKLYAEIQSLEQGKR' A
#
# COMPACT_ATOMS: atom_id res chain seq x y z
N MET A 1 14.72 -17.67 17.17
CA MET A 1 13.41 -17.48 16.50
C MET A 1 13.63 -16.75 15.17
N LEU A 2 13.89 -17.48 14.07
CA LEU A 2 14.15 -16.90 12.74
C LEU A 2 13.22 -17.55 11.70
N GLY A 3 11.91 -17.46 11.94
CA GLY A 3 10.87 -18.04 11.07
C GLY A 3 10.27 -17.06 10.04
N PHE A 4 10.76 -15.82 9.95
CA PHE A 4 10.05 -14.73 9.26
C PHE A 4 10.50 -14.42 7.83
N LEU A 5 11.42 -15.20 7.24
CA LEU A 5 11.92 -14.97 5.87
C LEU A 5 11.14 -15.69 4.75
N LYS A 6 9.95 -16.24 5.04
CA LYS A 6 8.95 -16.42 3.97
C LYS A 6 8.38 -15.04 3.70
N GLY A 7 9.05 -14.27 2.84
CA GLY A 7 8.63 -12.94 2.44
C GLY A 7 7.28 -13.01 1.75
N ASP A 8 6.20 -12.96 2.52
CA ASP A 8 4.85 -12.91 1.98
C ASP A 8 4.79 -11.72 1.03
N PRO A 9 4.55 -11.93 -0.28
CA PRO A 9 4.44 -10.84 -1.24
C PRO A 9 3.35 -9.84 -0.80
N LYS A 10 2.33 -10.34 -0.11
CA LYS A 10 1.33 -9.54 0.61
C LYS A 10 1.93 -8.51 1.57
N LYS A 11 2.87 -8.90 2.43
CA LYS A 11 3.49 -7.97 3.40
C LYS A 11 4.30 -6.88 2.71
N LYS A 12 4.94 -7.20 1.58
CA LYS A 12 5.65 -6.20 0.76
C LYS A 12 4.67 -5.19 0.17
N LEU A 13 3.56 -5.65 -0.38
CA LEU A 13 2.52 -4.78 -0.92
C LEU A 13 1.82 -3.96 0.16
N GLN A 14 1.53 -4.55 1.33
CA GLN A 14 0.98 -3.83 2.48
C GLN A 14 1.88 -2.68 2.91
N LYS A 15 3.20 -2.93 3.02
CA LYS A 15 4.15 -1.87 3.35
C LYS A 15 4.18 -0.77 2.28
N ALA A 16 4.14 -1.15 1.00
CA ALA A 16 4.08 -0.17 -0.09
C ALA A 16 2.80 0.67 -0.05
N TYR A 17 1.65 0.05 0.28
CA TYR A 17 0.37 0.72 0.47
C TYR A 17 0.42 1.74 1.60
N GLU A 18 0.95 1.33 2.77
CA GLU A 18 1.13 2.22 3.93
C GLU A 18 2.06 3.40 3.61
N ASP A 19 3.16 3.16 2.88
CA ASP A 19 4.07 4.22 2.44
C ASP A 19 3.39 5.23 1.51
N LYS A 20 2.49 4.78 0.62
CA LYS A 20 1.71 5.66 -0.27
C LYS A 20 0.68 6.47 0.50
N LEU A 21 -0.03 5.86 1.45
CA LEU A 21 -0.95 6.55 2.36
C LEU A 21 -0.24 7.64 3.17
N ALA A 22 0.92 7.32 3.76
CA ALA A 22 1.70 8.29 4.53
C ALA A 22 2.10 9.50 3.67
N LYS A 23 2.52 9.26 2.42
CA LYS A 23 2.82 10.33 1.47
C LYS A 23 1.58 11.11 1.07
N ALA A 24 0.44 10.46 0.88
CA ALA A 24 -0.83 11.12 0.57
C ALA A 24 -1.24 12.06 1.71
N LEU A 25 -1.19 11.58 2.97
CA LEU A 25 -1.48 12.39 4.15
C LEU A 25 -0.53 13.59 4.26
N HIS A 26 0.76 13.39 3.99
CA HIS A 26 1.73 14.48 3.97
C HIS A 26 1.42 15.50 2.86
N ALA A 27 1.06 15.04 1.65
CA ALA A 27 0.63 15.90 0.55
C ALA A 27 -0.65 16.68 0.91
N GLN A 28 -1.65 16.03 1.50
CA GLN A 28 -2.87 16.68 1.99
C GLN A 28 -2.56 17.75 3.05
N ARG A 29 -1.69 17.44 4.02
CA ARG A 29 -1.27 18.39 5.06
C ARG A 29 -0.55 19.61 4.47
N ASN A 30 0.18 19.43 3.39
CA ASN A 30 0.86 20.51 2.67
C ASN A 30 -0.05 21.24 1.67
N GLY A 31 -1.32 20.84 1.55
CA GLY A 31 -2.28 21.42 0.62
C GLY A 31 -2.11 20.95 -0.84
N ASP A 32 -1.27 19.96 -1.10
CA ASP A 32 -1.08 19.38 -2.42
C ASP A 32 -2.14 18.29 -2.72
N LEU A 33 -3.34 18.77 -3.05
CA LEU A 33 -4.50 17.95 -3.39
C LEU A 33 -4.27 17.06 -4.63
N ARG A 34 -3.47 17.56 -5.59
CA ARG A 34 -3.17 16.82 -6.82
C ARG A 34 -2.33 15.60 -6.51
N SER A 35 -1.23 15.79 -5.77
CA SER A 35 -0.38 14.68 -5.36
C SER A 35 -1.10 13.73 -4.40
N HIS A 36 -1.93 14.24 -3.49
CA HIS A 36 -2.78 13.39 -2.65
C HIS A 36 -3.67 12.47 -3.50
N GLY A 37 -4.37 13.02 -4.51
CA GLY A 37 -5.23 12.23 -5.39
C GLY A 37 -4.46 11.11 -6.11
N THR A 38 -3.32 11.45 -6.72
CA THR A 38 -2.46 10.45 -7.39
C THR A 38 -1.93 9.39 -6.41
N LEU A 39 -1.47 9.79 -5.23
CA LEU A 39 -0.94 8.86 -4.22
C LEU A 39 -2.01 7.93 -3.65
N MET A 40 -3.25 8.43 -3.48
CA MET A 40 -4.39 7.61 -3.08
C MET A 40 -4.78 6.62 -4.17
N GLU A 41 -4.81 7.03 -5.43
CA GLU A 41 -5.10 6.11 -6.55
C GLU A 41 -4.04 4.99 -6.66
N GLU A 42 -2.77 5.32 -6.45
CA GLU A 42 -1.69 4.33 -6.38
C GLU A 42 -1.83 3.40 -5.17
N ALA A 43 -2.26 3.92 -4.02
CA ALA A 43 -2.55 3.12 -2.85
C ALA A 43 -3.72 2.14 -3.10
N GLU A 44 -4.80 2.59 -3.74
CA GLU A 44 -5.93 1.72 -4.09
C GLU A 44 -5.52 0.57 -5.02
N LYS A 45 -4.64 0.83 -6.00
CA LYS A 45 -4.10 -0.21 -6.89
C LYS A 45 -3.34 -1.29 -6.09
N LEU A 46 -2.48 -0.86 -5.16
CA LEU A 46 -1.76 -1.79 -4.27
C LEU A 46 -2.72 -2.58 -3.38
N TYR A 47 -3.79 -1.94 -2.89
CA TYR A 47 -4.81 -2.62 -2.08
C TYR A 47 -5.56 -3.67 -2.90
N ALA A 48 -5.92 -3.38 -4.15
CA ALA A 48 -6.54 -4.34 -5.06
C ALA A 48 -5.61 -5.55 -5.29
N GLU A 49 -4.32 -5.34 -5.52
CA GLU A 49 -3.33 -6.43 -5.63
C GLU A 49 -3.25 -7.28 -4.35
N ILE A 50 -3.27 -6.64 -3.17
CA ILE A 50 -3.31 -7.34 -1.88
C ILE A 50 -4.55 -8.22 -1.78
N GLN A 51 -5.73 -7.70 -2.14
CA GLN A 51 -6.97 -8.45 -2.10
C GLN A 51 -6.97 -9.61 -3.10
N SER A 52 -6.45 -9.42 -4.31
CA SER A 52 -6.31 -10.51 -5.28
C SER A 52 -5.41 -11.64 -4.76
N LEU A 53 -4.31 -11.31 -4.07
CA LEU A 53 -3.43 -12.29 -3.44
C LEU A 53 -4.07 -13.01 -2.24
N GLU A 54 -4.98 -12.36 -1.52
CA GLU A 54 -5.76 -13.00 -0.45
C GLU A 54 -6.81 -13.95 -1.00
N GLN A 55 -7.51 -13.57 -2.07
CA GLN A 55 -8.55 -14.39 -2.68
C GLN A 55 -7.98 -15.63 -3.37
N GLY A 56 -6.82 -15.53 -4.02
CA GLY A 56 -6.14 -16.67 -4.62
C GLY A 56 -5.51 -17.66 -3.63
N LYS A 57 -5.54 -17.36 -2.31
CA LYS A 57 -5.04 -18.23 -1.23
C LYS A 57 -6.16 -19.01 -0.53
N ARG A 58 -7.41 -18.87 -0.95
CA ARG A 58 -8.57 -19.67 -0.49
C ARG A 58 -8.77 -20.88 -1.38
#